data_AF-A0A367G4L1-F1
#
_entry.id   AF-A0A367G4L1-F1
#
_cell.length_a   1.000
_cell.length_b   1.000
_cell.length_c   1.000
_cell.angle_alpha   90.00
_cell.angle_beta   90.00
_cell.angle_gamma   90.00
#
_symmetry.space_group_name_H-M   'P 1'
#
loop_
_entity.id
_entity.type
_entity.pdbx_description
1 polymer ?
#
loop_
_entity_poly.entity_id
_entity_poly.type
_entity_poly.pdbx_seq_one_letter_code
_entity_poly.pdbx_strand_id
1 'polypeptide(L)' 'MENLVMYGLIKIWWIFPFAFVFSLVAAIKEAVKDGSNDLKYALISAVSLFILVAVCMPYYNY' A
#
# COMPACT_ATOMS: atom_id res chain seq x y z
N MET A 1 25.78 3.69 8.83
CA MET A 1 25.05 3.20 7.63
C MET A 1 23.60 2.85 7.96
N GLU A 2 23.32 2.23 9.10
CA GLU A 2 21.96 1.84 9.53
C GLU A 2 20.96 3.01 9.63
N ASN A 3 21.39 4.16 10.18
CA ASN A 3 20.54 5.35 10.27
C ASN A 3 20.09 5.88 8.88
N LEU A 4 20.96 5.88 7.87
CA LEU A 4 20.61 6.39 6.54
C LEU A 4 19.62 5.46 5.81
N VAL A 5 19.74 4.15 6.02
CA VAL A 5 18.81 3.15 5.48
C VAL A 5 17.43 3.31 6.16
N MET A 6 17.41 3.49 7.48
CA MET A 6 16.20 3.79 8.25
C MET A 6 15.47 5.06 7.75
N TYR A 7 16.19 6.18 7.61
CA TYR A 7 15.60 7.43 7.12
C TYR A 7 15.14 7.33 5.65
N GLY A 8 15.85 6.57 4.81
CA GLY A 8 15.44 6.30 3.44
C GLY A 8 14.16 5.47 3.34
N LEU A 9 14.06 4.41 4.16
CA LEU A 9 12.86 3.57 4.26
C LEU A 9 11.65 4.36 4.77
N ILE A 10 11.82 5.24 5.76
CA ILE A 10 10.76 6.12 6.29
C ILE A 10 10.25 7.10 5.21
N LYS A 11 11.12 7.62 4.34
CA LYS A 11 10.68 8.52 3.25
C LYS A 11 9.89 7.78 2.18
N ILE A 12 10.35 6.59 1.79
CA ILE A 12 9.65 5.74 0.82
C ILE A 12 8.33 5.22 1.43
N TRP A 13 8.28 5.01 2.74
CA TRP A 13 7.09 4.60 3.48
C TRP A 13 5.87 5.48 3.21
N TRP A 14 6.09 6.79 3.13
CA TRP A 14 5.01 7.76 3.03
C TRP A 14 4.26 7.68 1.70
N ILE A 15 4.79 7.00 0.68
CA ILE A 15 4.12 6.81 -0.61
C ILE A 15 3.04 5.72 -0.56
N PHE A 16 3.19 4.70 0.30
CA PHE A 16 2.30 3.56 0.38
C PHE A 16 0.84 3.86 0.75
N PRO A 17 0.51 4.78 1.70
CA PRO A 17 -0.88 5.12 1.98
C PRO A 17 -1.55 5.78 0.77
N PHE A 18 -0.83 6.60 0.00
CA PHE A 18 -1.36 7.17 -1.24
C PHE A 18 -1.53 6.10 -2.32
N ALA A 19 -0.54 5.24 -2.52
CA ALA A 19 -0.61 4.14 -3.47
C ALA A 19 -1.79 3.19 -3.17
N PHE A 20 -2.03 2.89 -1.89
CA PHE A 20 -3.19 2.13 -1.43
C PHE A 20 -4.50 2.81 -1.82
N VAL A 21 -4.70 4.08 -1.46
CA VAL A 21 -5.95 4.81 -1.71
C VAL A 21 -6.23 4.96 -3.21
N PHE A 22 -5.24 5.38 -4.01
CA PHE A 22 -5.44 5.57 -5.45
C PHE A 22 -5.70 4.25 -6.18
N SER A 23 -4.99 3.18 -5.80
CA SER A 23 -5.21 1.85 -6.39
C SER A 23 -6.55 1.26 -5.98
N LEU A 24 -6.99 1.49 -4.74
CA LEU A 24 -8.31 1.05 -4.27
C LEU A 24 -9.43 1.76 -5.03
N VAL A 25 -9.33 3.08 -5.21
CA VAL A 25 -10.30 3.85 -6.00
C VAL A 25 -10.31 3.39 -7.46
N ALA A 26 -9.14 3.13 -8.05
CA ALA A 26 -9.05 2.60 -9.40
C ALA A 26 -9.68 1.20 -9.51
N ALA A 27 -9.42 0.31 -8.55
CA ALA A 27 -9.99 -1.03 -8.50
C ALA A 27 -11.52 -0.98 -8.41
N ILE A 28 -12.06 -0.14 -7.51
CA ILE A 28 -13.52 0.04 -7.37
C ILE A 28 -14.12 0.59 -8.67
N LYS A 29 -13.49 1.61 -9.27
CA LYS A 29 -13.97 2.19 -10.53
C LYS A 29 -13.98 1.18 -11.67
N GLU A 30 -12.98 0.31 -11.73
CA GLU A 30 -12.86 -0.70 -12.77
C GLU A 30 -13.85 -1.85 -12.52
N ALA A 31 -13.98 -2.33 -11.27
CA ALA A 31 -14.95 -3.35 -10.89
C ALA A 31 -16.41 -2.91 -11.15
N VAL A 32 -16.75 -1.66 -10.86
CA VAL A 32 -18.09 -1.11 -11.14
C VAL A 32 -18.37 -0.97 -12.64
N LYS A 33 -17.32 -0.85 -13.46
CA LYS A 33 -17.43 -0.71 -14.91
C LYS A 33 -17.26 -2.05 -15.66
N ASP A 34 -17.17 -3.17 -14.95
CA ASP A 34 -16.77 -4.49 -15.51
C ASP A 34 -15.50 -4.40 -16.38
N GLY A 35 -14.56 -3.55 -15.97
CA GLY A 35 -13.28 -3.39 -16.64
C GLY A 35 -12.33 -4.55 -16.31
N SER A 36 -11.51 -4.96 -17.28
CA SER A 36 -10.61 -6.11 -17.16
C SER A 36 -9.39 -5.91 -16.26
N ASN A 37 -9.19 -4.70 -15.73
CA ASN A 37 -8.04 -4.35 -14.89
C ASN A 37 -8.36 -4.30 -13.40
N ASP A 38 -9.58 -4.66 -13.00
CA ASP A 38 -10.07 -4.62 -11.62
C ASP A 38 -9.15 -5.41 -10.68
N LEU A 39 -8.76 -6.62 -11.09
CA LEU A 39 -7.86 -7.50 -10.36
C LEU A 39 -6.46 -6.89 -10.21
N LYS A 40 -5.97 -6.19 -11.25
CA LYS A 40 -4.64 -5.58 -11.24
C LYS A 40 -4.56 -4.45 -10.22
N TYR A 41 -5.56 -3.57 -10.21
CA TYR A 41 -5.62 -2.47 -9.26
C TYR A 41 -5.91 -2.96 -7.84
N ALA A 42 -6.75 -3.99 -7.69
CA ALA A 42 -7.02 -4.63 -6.41
C ALA A 42 -5.77 -5.26 -5.80
N LEU A 43 -4.94 -5.93 -6.61
CA LEU A 43 -3.68 -6.53 -6.17
C LEU A 43 -2.68 -5.46 -5.69
N ILE A 44 -2.53 -4.36 -6.43
CA ILE A 44 -1.66 -3.25 -6.02
C ILE A 44 -2.14 -2.64 -4.69
N SER A 45 -3.46 -2.48 -4.54
CA SER A 45 -4.06 -2.01 -3.29
C SER A 45 -3.77 -2.99 -2.13
N ALA A 46 -4.00 -4.29 -2.32
CA ALA A 46 -3.76 -5.31 -1.30
C ALA A 46 -2.30 -5.36 -0.86
N VAL A 47 -1.35 -5.32 -1.80
CA VAL A 47 0.09 -5.30 -1.48
C VAL A 47 0.48 -4.04 -0.71
N SER A 48 -0.05 -2.87 -1.12
CA SER A 48 0.21 -1.61 -0.43
C SER A 48 -0.33 -1.63 1.01
N LEU A 49 -1.53 -2.19 1.21
CA LEU A 49 -2.12 -2.36 2.54
C LEU A 49 -1.33 -3.35 3.39
N PHE A 50 -0.92 -4.48 2.83
CA PHE A 50 -0.15 -5.49 3.54
C PHE A 50 1.17 -4.92 4.07
N ILE A 51 1.88 -4.16 3.23
CA ILE A 51 3.10 -3.44 3.64
C ILE A 51 2.76 -2.52 4.82
N LEU A 52 1.77 -1.63 4.67
CA LEU A 52 1.34 -0.71 5.73
C LEU A 52 1.07 -1.41 7.08
N VAL A 53 0.33 -2.52 7.05
CA VAL A 53 0.01 -3.30 8.25
C VAL A 53 1.25 -3.96 8.85
N ALA A 54 2.11 -4.56 8.03
CA ALA A 54 3.30 -5.28 8.48
C ALA A 54 4.29 -4.41 9.27
N VAL A 55 4.38 -3.11 8.99
CA VAL A 55 5.26 -2.19 9.74
C VAL A 55 4.55 -1.52 10.92
N CYS A 56 3.23 -1.40 10.88
CA CYS A 56 2.47 -0.92 12.04
C CYS A 56 2.26 -2.02 13.10
N MET A 57 2.21 -3.30 12.71
CA MET A 57 2.03 -4.44 13.62
C MET A 57 3.14 -4.67 14.68
N PRO A 58 4.44 -4.47 14.42
CA PRO A 58 5.47 -4.69 15.46
C PRO A 58 5.31 -3.79 16.70
N TYR A 59 4.50 -2.74 16.63
CA TYR A 59 4.21 -1.84 17.77
C TYR A 59 3.08 -2.32 18.69
N TYR A 60 2.39 -3.44 18.37
CA TYR A 60 1.25 -3.95 19.15
C TYR A 60 1.55 -5.21 19.98
N ASN A 61 2.82 -5.48 20.30
CA ASN A 61 3.15 -6.45 21.36
C ASN A 61 3.17 -5.74 22.71
N TYR A 62 2.01 -5.71 23.37
CA TYR A 62 1.90 -5.50 24.82
C TYR A 62 2.06 -6.85 25.53
#